data_AF-A0A929MVK4-F1
#
_entry.id   AF-A0A929MVK4-F1
#
_cell.length_a   1.000
_cell.length_b   1.000
_cell.length_c   1.000
_cell.angle_alpha   90.00
_cell.angle_beta   90.00
_cell.angle_gamma   90.00
#
_symmetry.space_group_name_H-M   'P 1'
#
loop_
_entity.id
_entity.type
_entity.pdbx_description
1 polymer ?
#
loop_
_entity_poly.entity_id
_entity_poly.type
_entity_poly.pdbx_seq_one_letter_code
_entity_poly.pdbx_strand_id
1 'polypeptide(L)'
;MATEWIQYDAKVVGTGSLGSRFKIKADEPDSTAKTVKIYWEAWLTANPAAGYYDAAEGTPCDLFLGQNQVYNKRTVFDLRNGLSEQKIAEGSHTVSYSEAPDGSITFSWTFDGRAYWDQIKQPTIISGKFQLPELTVDYTPTTDKAEYMLGEPVIITTNAPSAEYTHDISYLSQGKTQTDIQKGVTDRVRWTVPEDEVLQAPTTTFFNITIKVDAKKDGKVLFSKSLTIKVNIPEDVKPKINRLYAYEKNEKVKDVDLGIYVYLRLMSKVKVSFLNSTIPKGTSVSKAIARIKEKPEYTVYADSIQDFFLPPFPFPETGVEEITIQGAIVDSRGRMSEWAERKVKVLAYSPPTIGAITPIRSGDTVLMKRNWSVSSIEPKGPGSEKNTATLSFFVRPQGGEWVENTGANATALSGKDSEATLLGTFPGNAYFEVKVRLSDKLATVEAGPFNIPTEGFPVSISANNKVGINKLVDKNGAQVQIAGQSMVMSLEGSEYPFFEIKRGPTRFASIGFMSKRNVDYKELIIRNDAIGRALVMSDNVYFNGRKLAYEDLQDHGDATISMDNLTSGFNRLRDKGPRKDEYWSLSQTWLSASKAEGFQIAWLPMKNDAVLYRRTKRGGVWKPWKEF
;
A
#
# COMPACT_ATOMS: atom_id res chain seq x y z
N MET A 1 28.64 -49.95 60.18
CA MET A 1 29.06 -51.00 61.14
C MET A 1 29.91 -50.41 62.28
N ALA A 2 29.48 -49.37 62.99
CA ALA A 2 30.16 -48.96 64.24
C ALA A 2 29.24 -48.29 65.26
N THR A 3 27.96 -48.68 65.30
CA THR A 3 26.99 -48.27 66.34
C THR A 3 27.05 -49.19 67.57
N GLU A 4 27.75 -50.32 67.50
CA GLU A 4 27.96 -51.25 68.60
C GLU A 4 29.21 -50.88 69.41
N TRP A 5 29.17 -51.13 70.73
CA TRP A 5 30.30 -50.93 71.62
C TRP A 5 31.40 -51.96 71.37
N ILE A 6 32.60 -51.50 71.05
CA ILE A 6 33.80 -52.34 71.01
C ILE A 6 34.45 -52.29 72.40
N GLN A 7 34.70 -53.45 72.99
CA GLN A 7 35.25 -53.60 74.34
C GLN A 7 36.69 -54.12 74.30
N TYR A 8 37.50 -53.57 75.18
CA TYR A 8 38.88 -53.96 75.43
C TYR A 8 39.10 -54.13 76.93
N ASP A 9 39.67 -55.26 77.36
CA ASP A 9 39.93 -55.56 78.76
C ASP A 9 41.43 -55.75 78.98
N ALA A 10 41.94 -55.27 80.12
CA ALA A 10 43.30 -55.49 80.58
C ALA A 10 43.33 -55.81 82.07
N LYS A 11 44.17 -56.77 82.47
CA LYS A 11 44.38 -57.07 83.89
C LYS A 11 45.29 -56.00 84.51
N VAL A 12 44.94 -55.54 85.71
CA VAL A 12 45.82 -54.67 86.51
C VAL A 12 46.92 -55.53 87.11
N VAL A 13 48.15 -55.33 86.62
CA VAL A 13 49.32 -56.11 87.03
C VAL A 13 49.66 -55.83 88.50
N GLY A 14 49.98 -56.88 89.25
CA GLY A 14 50.20 -56.81 90.70
C GLY A 14 48.93 -57.02 91.53
N THR A 15 47.78 -57.31 90.89
CA THR A 15 46.53 -57.65 91.58
C THR A 15 46.08 -59.08 91.29
N GLY A 16 45.35 -59.67 92.24
CA GLY A 16 44.77 -61.01 92.07
C GLY A 16 43.70 -61.04 90.99
N SER A 17 42.79 -60.06 90.99
CA SER A 17 41.61 -60.05 90.10
C SER A 17 41.15 -58.68 89.59
N LEU A 18 41.84 -57.57 89.90
CA LEU A 18 41.45 -56.26 89.38
C LEU A 18 41.82 -56.17 87.89
N GLY A 19 40.91 -55.62 87.11
CA GLY A 19 41.05 -55.35 85.68
C GLY A 19 40.50 -53.97 85.34
N SER A 20 40.95 -53.43 84.22
CA SER A 20 40.38 -52.26 83.59
C SER A 20 39.74 -52.66 82.27
N ARG A 21 38.61 -52.04 81.95
CA ARG A 21 37.87 -52.27 80.71
C ARG A 21 37.59 -50.92 80.06
N PHE A 22 37.87 -50.82 78.77
CA PHE A 22 37.56 -49.65 77.96
C PHE A 22 36.57 -50.05 76.85
N LYS A 23 35.50 -49.27 76.69
CA LYS A 23 34.53 -49.43 75.62
C LYS A 23 34.52 -48.18 74.77
N ILE A 24 34.41 -48.34 73.45
CA ILE A 24 34.37 -47.24 72.49
C ILE A 24 33.37 -47.55 71.36
N LYS A 25 32.63 -46.55 70.91
CA LYS A 25 31.72 -46.63 69.76
C LYS A 25 31.68 -45.30 69.00
N ALA A 26 31.22 -45.32 67.76
CA ALA A 26 30.95 -44.12 66.98
C ALA A 26 29.44 -43.91 66.78
N ASP A 27 29.06 -42.66 66.60
CA ASP A 27 27.75 -42.27 66.08
C ASP A 27 27.72 -42.36 64.54
N GLU A 28 26.56 -42.05 63.95
CA GLU A 28 26.48 -41.81 62.50
C GLU A 28 27.36 -40.60 62.11
N PRO A 29 28.16 -40.69 61.03
CA PRO A 29 28.97 -39.56 60.56
C PRO A 29 28.13 -38.37 60.11
N ASP A 30 28.57 -37.16 60.43
CA ASP A 30 28.07 -35.93 59.83
C ASP A 30 28.79 -35.69 58.49
N SER A 31 28.10 -35.99 57.39
CA SER A 31 28.63 -35.85 56.03
C SER A 31 28.87 -34.39 55.61
N THR A 32 28.18 -33.43 56.23
CA THR A 32 28.32 -31.99 55.92
C THR A 32 29.50 -31.40 56.66
N ALA A 33 29.61 -31.65 57.97
CA ALA A 33 30.72 -31.18 58.80
C ALA A 33 32.00 -32.00 58.60
N LYS A 34 31.92 -33.17 57.95
CA LYS A 34 33.01 -34.14 57.81
C LYS A 34 33.59 -34.56 59.18
N THR A 35 32.71 -34.87 60.13
CA THR A 35 33.06 -35.28 61.49
C THR A 35 32.29 -36.52 61.92
N VAL A 36 32.75 -37.18 62.99
CA VAL A 36 32.01 -38.25 63.66
C VAL A 36 32.17 -38.12 65.17
N LYS A 37 31.08 -38.33 65.91
CA LYS A 37 31.12 -38.29 67.37
C LYS A 37 31.43 -39.67 67.92
N ILE A 38 32.46 -39.77 68.75
CA ILE A 38 32.89 -40.99 69.43
C ILE A 38 32.39 -40.93 70.87
N TYR A 39 31.83 -42.04 71.36
CA TYR A 39 31.49 -42.24 72.76
C TYR A 39 32.41 -43.29 73.36
N TRP A 40 32.77 -43.10 74.62
CA TRP A 40 33.65 -44.01 75.34
C TRP A 40 33.22 -44.19 76.79
N GLU A 41 33.48 -45.37 77.35
CA GLU A 41 33.31 -45.70 78.76
C GLU A 41 34.55 -46.42 79.28
N ALA A 42 34.92 -46.15 80.51
CA ALA A 42 35.94 -46.89 81.22
C ALA A 42 35.40 -47.47 82.52
N TRP A 43 35.76 -48.71 82.78
CA TRP A 43 35.27 -49.53 83.88
C TRP A 43 36.46 -50.17 84.60
N LEU A 44 36.26 -50.45 85.89
CA LEU A 44 37.07 -51.41 86.63
C LEU A 44 36.27 -52.67 86.83
N THR A 45 36.96 -53.81 86.78
CA THR A 45 36.38 -55.14 86.95
C THR A 45 37.15 -55.88 88.04
N ALA A 46 36.47 -56.66 88.88
CA ALA A 46 37.12 -57.46 89.91
C ALA A 46 36.40 -58.77 90.16
N ASN A 47 37.05 -59.70 90.85
CA ASN A 47 36.33 -60.78 91.51
C ASN A 47 35.50 -60.16 92.66
N PRO A 48 34.18 -60.40 92.73
CA PRO A 48 33.30 -59.93 93.82
C PRO A 48 33.82 -60.16 95.24
N ALA A 49 34.65 -61.20 95.45
CA ALA A 49 35.23 -61.54 96.74
C ALA A 49 36.52 -60.78 97.10
N ALA A 50 37.12 -60.03 96.17
CA ALA A 50 38.44 -59.40 96.37
C ALA A 50 38.38 -58.00 97.02
N GLY A 51 37.22 -57.33 96.98
CA GLY A 51 36.97 -56.11 97.76
C GLY A 51 37.88 -54.92 97.47
N TYR A 52 38.23 -54.64 96.21
CA TYR A 52 39.04 -53.47 95.85
C TYR A 52 38.25 -52.16 95.99
N TYR A 53 38.86 -51.12 96.56
CA TYR A 53 38.24 -49.80 96.67
C TYR A 53 39.30 -48.72 96.88
N ASP A 54 39.14 -47.58 96.23
CA ASP A 54 39.84 -46.33 96.53
C ASP A 54 38.78 -45.29 96.92
N ALA A 55 38.75 -44.89 98.20
CA ALA A 55 37.71 -44.03 98.78
C ALA A 55 38.05 -42.53 98.71
N ALA A 56 39.25 -42.17 98.24
CA ALA A 56 39.66 -40.79 98.04
C ALA A 56 39.92 -40.55 96.54
N GLU A 57 39.66 -39.34 96.04
CA GLU A 57 39.85 -39.02 94.62
C GLU A 57 41.36 -38.91 94.31
N GLY A 58 42.00 -40.06 94.14
CA GLY A 58 43.46 -40.18 94.10
C GLY A 58 43.98 -40.92 92.87
N THR A 59 43.18 -41.79 92.24
CA THR A 59 43.67 -42.68 91.17
C THR A 59 43.70 -41.99 89.80
N PRO A 60 44.88 -41.74 89.19
CA PRO A 60 45.01 -41.22 87.82
C PRO A 60 44.26 -42.02 86.76
N CYS A 61 43.48 -41.33 85.95
CA CYS A 61 42.92 -41.85 84.71
C CYS A 61 43.06 -40.83 83.58
N ASP A 62 43.55 -41.27 82.42
CA ASP A 62 43.67 -40.45 81.22
C ASP A 62 43.22 -41.20 79.96
N LEU A 63 42.66 -40.44 79.01
CA LEU A 63 42.31 -40.92 77.68
C LEU A 63 42.87 -39.97 76.62
N PHE A 64 43.61 -40.55 75.68
CA PHE A 64 43.96 -39.90 74.43
C PHE A 64 43.17 -40.51 73.27
N LEU A 65 42.60 -39.67 72.41
CA LEU A 65 42.07 -40.04 71.09
C LEU A 65 42.88 -39.27 70.03
N GLY A 66 43.59 -39.98 69.16
CA GLY A 66 44.59 -39.37 68.28
C GLY A 66 45.69 -38.68 69.09
N GLN A 67 45.91 -37.39 68.81
CA GLN A 67 46.81 -36.53 69.58
C GLN A 67 46.12 -35.75 70.70
N ASN A 68 44.79 -35.86 70.82
CA ASN A 68 43.99 -35.06 71.76
C ASN A 68 43.83 -35.79 73.10
N GLN A 69 44.19 -35.14 74.21
CA GLN A 69 43.83 -35.61 75.55
C GLN A 69 42.37 -35.26 75.84
N VAL A 70 41.49 -36.26 75.80
CA VAL A 70 40.03 -36.05 75.92
C VAL A 70 39.51 -36.32 77.33
N TYR A 71 40.31 -36.98 78.17
CA TYR A 71 40.03 -37.17 79.59
C TYR A 71 41.33 -37.15 80.39
N ASN A 72 41.32 -36.46 81.54
CA ASN A 72 42.40 -36.41 82.50
C ASN A 72 41.81 -36.01 83.86
N LYS A 73 41.47 -37.01 84.68
CA LYS A 73 40.90 -36.80 86.01
C LYS A 73 41.41 -37.85 86.98
N ARG A 74 41.23 -37.60 88.27
CA ARG A 74 41.38 -38.61 89.31
C ARG A 74 40.01 -39.27 89.51
N THR A 75 40.00 -40.56 89.79
CA THR A 75 38.74 -41.31 90.03
C THR A 75 38.74 -41.99 91.39
N VAL A 76 37.53 -42.31 91.85
CA VAL A 76 37.20 -43.06 93.06
C VAL A 76 36.48 -44.31 92.61
N PHE A 77 36.78 -45.46 93.22
CA PHE A 77 36.07 -46.70 92.92
C PHE A 77 35.85 -47.52 94.18
N ASP A 78 34.75 -48.24 94.25
CA ASP A 78 34.42 -49.14 95.34
C ASP A 78 33.75 -50.39 94.79
N LEU A 79 34.55 -51.46 94.68
CA LEU A 79 34.11 -52.79 94.26
C LEU A 79 33.93 -53.73 95.47
N ARG A 80 33.72 -53.18 96.68
CA ARG A 80 33.31 -53.97 97.84
C ARG A 80 31.85 -54.44 97.70
N ASN A 81 31.41 -55.27 98.64
CA ASN A 81 30.03 -55.77 98.74
C ASN A 81 29.56 -56.62 97.54
N GLY A 82 30.48 -57.34 96.88
CA GLY A 82 30.15 -58.29 95.83
C GLY A 82 30.01 -57.69 94.43
N LEU A 83 30.48 -56.45 94.21
CA LEU A 83 30.47 -55.83 92.89
C LEU A 83 31.58 -56.42 91.99
N SER A 84 31.19 -56.89 90.81
CA SER A 84 32.13 -57.41 89.79
C SER A 84 32.66 -56.33 88.85
N GLU A 85 31.97 -55.18 88.75
CA GLU A 85 32.38 -54.08 87.89
C GLU A 85 31.80 -52.73 88.33
N GLN A 86 32.49 -51.64 87.99
CA GLN A 86 32.05 -50.26 88.20
C GLN A 86 32.52 -49.38 87.04
N LYS A 87 31.62 -48.53 86.53
CA LYS A 87 31.99 -47.47 85.58
C LYS A 87 32.69 -46.34 86.33
N ILE A 88 33.91 -46.03 85.91
CA ILE A 88 34.77 -45.03 86.57
C ILE A 88 34.93 -43.75 85.74
N ALA A 89 34.64 -43.80 84.44
CA ALA A 89 34.61 -42.64 83.57
C ALA A 89 33.75 -42.91 82.32
N GLU A 90 33.20 -41.85 81.75
CA GLU A 90 32.55 -41.87 80.44
C GLU A 90 32.66 -40.50 79.78
N GLY A 91 32.50 -40.46 78.47
CA GLY A 91 32.50 -39.20 77.74
C GLY A 91 32.25 -39.37 76.25
N SER A 92 32.37 -38.25 75.54
CA SER A 92 32.33 -38.22 74.08
C SER A 92 33.32 -37.21 73.53
N HIS A 93 33.76 -37.42 72.29
CA HIS A 93 34.64 -36.51 71.57
C HIS A 93 34.28 -36.52 70.08
N THR A 94 34.30 -35.35 69.43
CA THR A 94 34.04 -35.25 67.99
C THR A 94 35.36 -35.27 67.26
N VAL A 95 35.54 -36.22 66.33
CA VAL A 95 36.74 -36.38 65.51
C VAL A 95 36.45 -35.90 64.09
N SER A 96 37.35 -35.11 63.51
CA SER A 96 37.31 -34.79 62.08
C SER A 96 37.93 -35.92 61.27
N TYR A 97 37.34 -36.25 60.10
CA TYR A 97 37.97 -37.23 59.20
C TYR A 97 39.36 -36.77 58.70
N SER A 98 39.67 -35.47 58.80
CA SER A 98 41.02 -34.97 58.53
C SER A 98 42.07 -35.41 59.56
N GLU A 99 41.66 -35.75 60.79
CA GLU A 99 42.50 -36.27 61.86
C GLU A 99 42.74 -37.79 61.76
N ALA A 100 42.01 -38.47 60.87
CA ALA A 100 42.03 -39.92 60.65
C ALA A 100 42.27 -40.26 59.15
N PRO A 101 43.44 -39.92 58.59
CA PRO A 101 43.72 -40.09 57.15
C PRO A 101 43.70 -41.55 56.68
N ASP A 102 43.92 -42.52 57.58
CA ASP A 102 43.83 -43.96 57.30
C ASP A 102 42.43 -44.54 57.60
N GLY A 103 41.43 -43.69 57.90
CA GLY A 103 40.08 -44.08 58.27
C GLY A 103 39.95 -44.57 59.72
N SER A 104 41.00 -44.46 60.53
CA SER A 104 41.02 -44.90 61.93
C SER A 104 41.59 -43.84 62.86
N ILE A 105 41.21 -43.90 64.13
CA ILE A 105 41.77 -43.05 65.19
C ILE A 105 42.44 -43.94 66.24
N THR A 106 43.63 -43.56 66.70
CA THR A 106 44.28 -44.26 67.82
C THR A 106 43.61 -43.88 69.13
N PHE A 107 43.48 -44.81 70.07
CA PHE A 107 43.05 -44.53 71.43
C PHE A 107 44.05 -45.09 72.45
N SER A 108 44.17 -44.43 73.61
CA SER A 108 44.97 -44.90 74.74
C SER A 108 44.30 -44.51 76.06
N TRP A 109 43.68 -45.48 76.72
CA TRP A 109 43.14 -45.38 78.06
C TRP A 109 44.17 -45.84 79.08
N THR A 110 44.40 -45.05 80.13
CA THR A 110 45.30 -45.37 81.21
C THR A 110 44.54 -45.38 82.54
N PHE A 111 44.73 -46.44 83.31
CA PHE A 111 44.35 -46.52 84.73
C PHE A 111 45.61 -46.74 85.56
N ASP A 112 45.91 -45.82 86.48
CA ASP A 112 47.12 -45.91 87.30
C ASP A 112 46.77 -46.04 88.79
N GLY A 113 46.49 -47.28 89.19
CA GLY A 113 46.20 -47.63 90.58
C GLY A 113 47.40 -47.61 91.54
N ARG A 114 48.58 -47.13 91.13
CA ARG A 114 49.77 -47.09 92.01
C ARG A 114 49.60 -46.16 93.21
N ALA A 115 48.75 -45.13 93.08
CA ALA A 115 48.37 -44.26 94.18
C ALA A 115 47.50 -44.96 95.23
N TYR A 116 46.78 -46.00 94.82
CA TYR A 116 45.89 -46.79 95.67
C TYR A 116 46.62 -47.95 96.37
N TRP A 117 47.44 -48.71 95.63
CA TRP A 117 48.08 -49.91 96.16
C TRP A 117 49.51 -50.10 95.63
N ASP A 118 50.50 -50.07 96.54
CA ASP A 118 51.94 -50.25 96.27
C ASP A 118 52.33 -51.54 95.52
N GLN A 119 51.48 -52.57 95.47
CA GLN A 119 51.76 -53.82 94.72
C GLN A 119 51.54 -53.64 93.21
N ILE A 120 50.74 -52.64 92.82
CA ILE A 120 50.64 -52.22 91.43
C ILE A 120 51.95 -51.50 91.11
N LYS A 121 52.76 -52.04 90.20
CA LYS A 121 54.08 -51.48 89.86
C LYS A 121 54.09 -50.62 88.61
N GLN A 122 53.01 -50.67 87.83
CA GLN A 122 52.89 -49.97 86.56
C GLN A 122 51.44 -49.58 86.28
N PRO A 123 51.20 -48.50 85.52
CA PRO A 123 49.86 -48.18 85.04
C PRO A 123 49.35 -49.27 84.09
N THR A 124 48.05 -49.47 84.08
CA THR A 124 47.36 -50.35 83.13
C THR A 124 46.94 -49.52 81.94
N ILE A 125 47.45 -49.86 80.75
CA ILE A 125 47.18 -49.12 79.52
C ILE A 125 46.41 -50.03 78.56
N ILE A 126 45.29 -49.53 78.05
CA ILE A 126 44.50 -50.15 77.00
C ILE A 126 44.59 -49.22 75.78
N SER A 127 45.26 -49.67 74.72
CA SER A 127 45.45 -48.87 73.51
C SER A 127 45.20 -49.67 72.24
N GLY A 128 44.86 -48.97 71.16
CA GLY A 128 44.56 -49.58 69.87
C GLY A 128 44.18 -48.57 68.79
N LYS A 129 43.77 -49.08 67.63
CA LYS A 129 43.15 -48.30 66.55
C LYS A 129 41.65 -48.60 66.50
N PHE A 130 40.84 -47.56 66.55
CA PHE A 130 39.39 -47.65 66.37
C PHE A 130 39.04 -47.21 64.94
N GLN A 131 38.44 -48.12 64.17
CA GLN A 131 38.00 -47.84 62.79
C GLN A 131 36.77 -46.93 62.81
N LEU A 132 36.82 -45.81 62.09
CA LEU A 132 35.68 -44.92 61.96
C LEU A 132 34.66 -45.51 60.97
N PRO A 133 33.36 -45.19 61.10
CA PRO A 133 32.40 -45.53 60.06
C PRO A 133 32.81 -44.90 58.71
N GLU A 134 32.40 -45.50 57.60
CA GLU A 134 32.65 -44.92 56.28
C GLU A 134 31.83 -43.65 56.10
N LEU A 135 32.47 -42.57 55.62
CA LEU A 135 31.80 -41.31 55.34
C LEU A 135 31.12 -41.39 53.97
N THR A 136 29.79 -41.52 53.96
CA THR A 136 29.00 -41.39 52.73
C THR A 136 28.85 -39.90 52.39
N VAL A 137 29.81 -39.34 51.67
CA VAL A 137 29.77 -37.94 51.20
C VAL A 137 28.87 -37.84 49.97
N ASP A 138 28.11 -36.75 49.84
CA ASP A 138 27.45 -36.41 48.58
C ASP A 138 28.51 -35.86 47.61
N TYR A 139 29.07 -36.73 46.77
CA TYR A 139 30.08 -36.40 45.76
C TYR A 139 29.49 -35.72 44.51
N THR A 140 28.35 -35.05 44.62
CA THR A 140 27.68 -34.46 43.46
C THR A 140 28.44 -33.20 43.02
N PRO A 141 29.09 -33.20 41.84
CA PRO A 141 29.75 -32.01 41.33
C PRO A 141 28.71 -30.91 41.08
N THR A 142 29.11 -29.67 41.34
CA THR A 142 28.25 -28.49 41.19
C THR A 142 28.90 -27.45 40.30
N THR A 143 28.08 -26.54 39.82
CA THR A 143 28.52 -25.33 39.15
C THR A 143 28.09 -24.12 39.97
N ASP A 144 28.78 -22.98 39.81
CA ASP A 144 28.45 -21.76 40.56
C ASP A 144 27.08 -21.18 40.18
N LYS A 145 26.61 -21.47 38.96
CA LYS A 145 25.28 -21.14 38.43
C LYS A 145 24.69 -22.30 37.63
N ALA A 146 23.39 -22.24 37.38
CA ALA A 146 22.70 -23.17 36.47
C ALA A 146 22.58 -22.64 35.03
N GLU A 147 22.65 -21.31 34.85
CA GLU A 147 22.57 -20.64 33.55
C GLU A 147 23.76 -19.70 33.35
N TYR A 148 24.29 -19.67 32.12
CA TYR A 148 25.43 -18.84 31.72
C TYR A 148 25.15 -18.15 30.39
N MET A 149 25.79 -17.01 30.14
CA MET A 149 25.89 -16.46 28.79
C MET A 149 27.05 -17.13 28.02
N LEU A 150 26.91 -17.32 26.71
CA LEU A 150 28.03 -17.78 25.89
C LEU A 150 29.23 -16.82 26.03
N GLY A 151 30.43 -17.39 26.25
CA GLY A 151 31.65 -16.62 26.56
C GLY A 151 31.86 -16.35 28.05
N GLU A 152 30.84 -16.58 28.89
CA GLU A 152 30.98 -16.52 30.34
C GLU A 152 31.75 -17.74 30.88
N PRO A 153 32.70 -17.56 31.83
CA PRO A 153 33.38 -18.66 32.49
C PRO A 153 32.45 -19.43 33.44
N VAL A 154 32.41 -20.75 33.30
CA VAL A 154 31.76 -21.71 34.19
C VAL A 154 32.76 -22.18 35.24
N ILE A 155 32.39 -22.14 36.53
CA ILE A 155 33.20 -22.70 37.62
C ILE A 155 32.59 -24.04 38.02
N ILE A 156 33.30 -25.12 37.72
CA ILE A 156 32.87 -26.49 38.06
C ILE A 156 33.63 -26.91 39.32
N THR A 157 32.90 -27.21 40.39
CA THR A 157 33.45 -27.64 41.69
C THR A 157 33.17 -29.13 41.87
N THR A 158 34.20 -29.90 42.20
CA THR A 158 34.11 -31.37 42.32
C THR A 158 33.47 -31.82 43.63
N ASN A 159 33.49 -30.95 44.66
CA ASN A 159 33.06 -31.24 46.03
C ASN A 159 33.81 -32.43 46.65
N ALA A 160 35.09 -32.61 46.29
CA ALA A 160 35.92 -33.69 46.81
C ALA A 160 36.10 -33.63 48.35
N PRO A 161 36.03 -34.76 49.07
CA PRO A 161 36.19 -34.76 50.52
C PRO A 161 37.64 -34.56 50.96
N SER A 162 38.60 -35.03 50.16
CA SER A 162 40.04 -34.92 50.38
C SER A 162 40.78 -34.77 49.03
N ALA A 163 42.04 -34.36 49.10
CA ALA A 163 42.90 -34.20 47.92
C ALA A 163 43.34 -35.53 47.26
N GLU A 164 43.00 -36.68 47.85
CA GLU A 164 43.31 -38.00 47.28
C GLU A 164 42.42 -38.34 46.07
N TYR A 165 41.30 -37.65 45.91
CA TYR A 165 40.38 -37.83 44.79
C TYR A 165 40.70 -36.85 43.68
N THR A 166 40.83 -37.35 42.46
CA THR A 166 41.05 -36.55 41.25
C THR A 166 39.89 -36.73 40.27
N HIS A 167 39.57 -35.71 39.49
CA HIS A 167 38.40 -35.72 38.62
C HIS A 167 38.79 -35.41 37.18
N ASP A 168 38.31 -36.23 36.25
CA ASP A 168 38.38 -35.96 34.82
C ASP A 168 37.06 -35.38 34.37
N ILE A 169 37.09 -34.14 33.91
CA ILE A 169 35.92 -33.35 33.54
C ILE A 169 35.91 -33.22 32.02
N SER A 170 34.77 -33.53 31.43
CA SER A 170 34.54 -33.46 29.99
C SER A 170 33.10 -33.02 29.71
N TYR A 171 32.81 -32.57 28.50
CA TYR A 171 31.45 -32.21 28.10
C TYR A 171 31.05 -32.89 26.80
N LEU A 172 29.73 -33.06 26.62
CA LEU A 172 29.18 -33.62 25.38
C LEU A 172 29.05 -32.50 24.34
N SER A 173 29.91 -32.53 23.32
CA SER A 173 29.88 -31.56 22.21
C SER A 173 28.72 -31.84 21.24
N GLN A 174 28.45 -30.88 20.36
CA GLN A 174 27.46 -30.98 19.29
C GLN A 174 27.60 -32.26 18.44
N GLY A 175 28.83 -32.71 18.17
CA GLY A 175 29.11 -33.95 17.43
C GLY A 175 28.83 -35.23 18.21
N LYS A 176 28.17 -35.13 19.38
CA LYS A 176 27.97 -36.22 20.36
C LYS A 176 29.29 -36.87 20.78
N THR A 177 30.38 -36.10 20.70
CA THR A 177 31.72 -36.54 21.08
C THR A 177 32.04 -35.95 22.44
N GLN A 178 32.47 -36.81 23.36
CA GLN A 178 32.91 -36.38 24.68
C GLN A 178 34.24 -35.63 24.53
N THR A 179 34.28 -34.37 24.93
CA THR A 179 35.45 -33.48 24.78
C THR A 179 35.99 -33.12 26.16
N ASP A 180 37.28 -33.32 26.36
CA ASP A 180 37.93 -33.06 27.63
C ASP A 180 37.96 -31.56 27.95
N ILE A 181 37.54 -31.20 29.18
CA ILE A 181 37.73 -29.86 29.76
C ILE A 181 39.08 -29.84 30.48
N GLN A 182 39.25 -30.73 31.47
CA GLN A 182 40.48 -30.86 32.24
C GLN A 182 40.52 -32.21 32.95
N LYS A 183 41.71 -32.80 33.07
CA LYS A 183 41.96 -34.05 33.83
C LYS A 183 42.68 -33.77 35.14
N GLY A 184 42.49 -34.66 36.11
CA GLY A 184 43.21 -34.59 37.39
C GLY A 184 42.79 -33.43 38.32
N VAL A 185 41.54 -32.96 38.25
CA VAL A 185 41.05 -31.83 39.05
C VAL A 185 40.78 -32.25 40.50
N THR A 186 41.33 -31.53 41.47
CA THR A 186 41.19 -31.83 42.91
C THR A 186 40.11 -31.00 43.61
N ASP A 187 39.95 -29.71 43.26
CA ASP A 187 38.92 -28.81 43.84
C ASP A 187 37.97 -28.27 42.77
N ARG A 188 38.46 -27.40 41.89
CA ARG A 188 37.64 -26.72 40.88
C ARG A 188 38.37 -26.47 39.56
N VAL A 189 37.60 -26.29 38.49
CA VAL A 189 38.08 -25.81 37.20
C VAL A 189 37.27 -24.60 36.74
N ARG A 190 37.94 -23.67 36.06
CA ARG A 190 37.31 -22.55 35.34
C ARG A 190 37.39 -22.84 33.84
N TRP A 191 36.24 -22.94 33.19
CA TRP A 191 36.13 -23.31 31.78
C TRP A 191 35.16 -22.40 31.05
N THR A 192 35.44 -22.04 29.80
CA THR A 192 34.52 -21.27 28.95
C THR A 192 34.02 -22.17 27.83
N VAL A 193 32.69 -22.16 27.63
CA VAL A 193 32.02 -22.89 26.55
C VAL A 193 32.57 -22.42 25.19
N PRO A 194 33.07 -23.33 24.32
CA PRO A 194 33.52 -22.97 22.98
C PRO A 194 32.39 -22.38 22.13
N GLU A 195 32.71 -21.36 21.32
CA GLU A 195 31.73 -20.65 20.47
C GLU A 195 31.02 -21.60 19.49
N ASP A 196 31.72 -22.63 19.01
CA ASP A 196 31.20 -23.62 18.06
C ASP A 196 30.00 -24.44 18.59
N GLU A 197 29.79 -24.47 19.90
CA GLU A 197 28.65 -25.17 20.50
C GLU A 197 27.30 -24.50 20.20
N VAL A 198 27.28 -23.26 19.68
CA VAL A 198 26.05 -22.61 19.17
C VAL A 198 25.36 -23.41 18.07
N LEU A 199 26.08 -24.30 17.39
CA LEU A 199 25.52 -25.23 16.40
C LEU A 199 24.44 -26.16 16.99
N GLN A 200 24.37 -26.31 18.31
CA GLN A 200 23.32 -27.05 19.00
C GLN A 200 21.98 -26.29 19.08
N ALA A 201 21.96 -24.99 18.75
CA ALA A 201 20.81 -24.10 18.84
C ALA A 201 20.41 -23.50 17.47
N PRO A 202 20.02 -24.32 16.47
CA PRO A 202 19.68 -23.81 15.14
C PRO A 202 18.40 -22.96 15.14
N THR A 203 17.48 -23.17 16.08
CA THR A 203 16.18 -22.50 16.15
C THR A 203 15.88 -21.88 17.53
N THR A 204 16.75 -22.09 18.51
CA THR A 204 16.62 -21.59 19.88
C THR A 204 17.67 -20.54 20.19
N THR A 205 17.43 -19.70 21.20
CA THR A 205 18.41 -18.71 21.69
C THR A 205 19.26 -19.22 22.85
N PHE A 206 19.20 -20.52 23.11
CA PHE A 206 19.96 -21.22 24.14
C PHE A 206 20.16 -22.67 23.74
N PHE A 207 21.11 -23.33 24.37
CA PHE A 207 21.31 -24.77 24.31
C PHE A 207 21.74 -25.29 25.69
N ASN A 208 21.67 -26.60 25.87
CA ASN A 208 22.10 -27.25 27.10
C ASN A 208 23.41 -28.00 26.84
N ILE A 209 24.34 -27.93 27.80
CA ILE A 209 25.56 -28.73 27.77
C ILE A 209 25.55 -29.69 28.94
N THR A 210 25.76 -30.97 28.64
CA THR A 210 25.98 -32.00 29.65
C THR A 210 27.47 -32.13 29.94
N ILE A 211 27.85 -31.81 31.18
CA ILE A 211 29.19 -31.98 31.71
C ILE A 211 29.23 -33.31 32.45
N LYS A 212 30.20 -34.15 32.11
CA LYS A 212 30.51 -35.43 32.77
C LYS A 212 31.74 -35.25 33.65
N VAL A 213 31.65 -35.76 34.87
CA VAL A 213 32.73 -35.75 35.86
C VAL A 213 32.98 -37.18 36.29
N ASP A 214 34.17 -37.70 35.97
CA ASP A 214 34.62 -39.03 36.37
C ASP A 214 35.57 -38.88 37.57
N ALA A 215 35.13 -39.31 38.75
CA ALA A 215 35.94 -39.29 39.97
C ALA A 215 36.86 -40.52 40.01
N LYS A 216 38.13 -40.27 40.32
CA LYS A 216 39.20 -41.27 40.33
C LYS A 216 39.94 -41.29 41.65
N LYS A 217 40.27 -42.51 42.09
CA LYS A 217 41.25 -42.79 43.14
C LYS A 217 42.18 -43.90 42.63
N ASP A 218 43.48 -43.77 42.86
CA ASP A 218 44.49 -44.74 42.40
C ASP A 218 44.40 -45.08 40.90
N GLY A 219 44.01 -44.10 40.08
CA GLY A 219 43.87 -44.24 38.62
C GLY A 219 42.59 -44.96 38.16
N LYS A 220 41.73 -45.46 39.05
CA LYS A 220 40.47 -46.12 38.72
C LYS A 220 39.28 -45.18 38.88
N VAL A 221 38.34 -45.21 37.94
CA VAL A 221 37.06 -44.47 38.06
C VAL A 221 36.20 -45.15 39.11
N LEU A 222 35.87 -44.42 40.18
CA LEU A 222 35.00 -44.90 41.25
C LEU A 222 33.53 -44.67 40.91
N PHE A 223 33.21 -43.48 40.38
CA PHE A 223 31.87 -43.12 39.94
C PHE A 223 31.93 -42.02 38.88
N SER A 224 30.85 -41.95 38.09
CA SER A 224 30.62 -40.93 37.07
C SER A 224 29.34 -40.17 37.40
N LYS A 225 29.41 -38.85 37.39
CA LYS A 225 28.23 -37.98 37.52
C LYS A 225 28.12 -37.07 36.30
N SER A 226 26.90 -36.65 36.01
CA SER A 226 26.63 -35.68 34.96
C SER A 226 25.80 -34.53 35.51
N LEU A 227 26.13 -33.31 35.12
CA LEU A 227 25.35 -32.11 35.38
C LEU A 227 25.06 -31.41 34.06
N THR A 228 23.93 -30.71 33.97
CA THR A 228 23.52 -29.98 32.77
C THR A 228 23.47 -28.50 33.10
N ILE A 229 24.14 -27.70 32.28
CA ILE A 229 24.04 -26.24 32.32
C ILE A 229 23.26 -25.74 31.11
N LYS A 230 22.56 -24.63 31.27
CA LYS A 230 21.93 -23.90 30.17
C LYS A 230 22.83 -22.74 29.75
N VAL A 231 23.11 -22.64 28.45
CA VAL A 231 23.93 -21.59 27.86
C VAL A 231 23.05 -20.72 26.98
N ASN A 232 22.84 -19.47 27.40
CA ASN A 232 22.09 -18.47 26.66
C ASN A 232 23.01 -17.78 25.64
N ILE A 233 22.53 -17.62 24.41
CA ILE A 233 23.27 -16.94 23.34
C ILE A 233 23.06 -15.43 23.48
N PRO A 234 24.11 -14.59 23.57
CA PRO A 234 24.01 -13.14 23.65
C PRO A 234 23.15 -12.52 22.54
N GLU A 235 22.40 -11.45 22.83
CA GLU A 235 21.46 -10.84 21.87
C GLU A 235 22.13 -10.23 20.64
N ASP A 236 23.39 -9.80 20.76
CA ASP A 236 24.22 -9.26 19.69
C ASP A 236 24.67 -10.32 18.67
N VAL A 237 24.56 -11.61 19.01
CA VAL A 237 24.70 -12.72 18.06
C VAL A 237 23.42 -12.82 17.22
N LYS A 238 23.30 -11.93 16.25
CA LYS A 238 22.17 -11.79 15.31
C LYS A 238 22.66 -11.51 13.88
N PRO A 239 21.81 -11.67 12.85
CA PRO A 239 22.19 -11.35 11.47
C PRO A 239 22.68 -9.90 11.31
N LYS A 240 23.53 -9.67 10.31
CA LYS A 240 24.03 -8.33 9.97
C LYS A 240 24.02 -8.13 8.46
N ILE A 241 23.52 -6.98 8.02
CA ILE A 241 23.68 -6.50 6.64
C ILE A 241 24.74 -5.40 6.67
N ASN A 242 25.89 -5.62 6.03
CA ASN A 242 26.97 -4.63 6.02
C ASN A 242 26.71 -3.50 5.02
N ARG A 243 26.11 -3.80 3.86
CA ARG A 243 25.78 -2.79 2.84
C ARG A 243 24.46 -3.10 2.15
N LEU A 244 23.65 -2.06 1.99
CA LEU A 244 22.45 -2.07 1.16
C LEU A 244 22.67 -1.19 -0.06
N TYR A 245 22.38 -1.74 -1.23
CA TYR A 245 22.41 -1.04 -2.50
C TYR A 245 21.04 -1.07 -3.17
N ALA A 246 20.72 0.00 -3.89
CA ALA A 246 19.57 0.07 -4.76
C ALA A 246 20.07 0.39 -6.18
N TYR A 247 19.51 -0.29 -7.18
CA TYR A 247 19.91 -0.19 -8.58
C TYR A 247 18.70 0.05 -9.47
N GLU A 248 18.87 0.89 -10.49
CA GLU A 248 17.90 0.98 -11.58
C GLU A 248 18.03 -0.27 -12.48
N LYS A 249 16.89 -0.82 -12.91
CA LYS A 249 16.82 -1.95 -13.86
C LYS A 249 15.91 -1.69 -15.06
N ASN A 250 15.25 -0.55 -15.13
CA ASN A 250 14.59 -0.06 -16.34
C ASN A 250 15.64 0.57 -17.26
N GLU A 251 15.86 -0.04 -18.43
CA GLU A 251 16.88 0.39 -19.39
C GLU A 251 16.63 1.80 -19.93
N LYS A 252 15.37 2.15 -20.25
CA LYS A 252 15.01 3.50 -20.70
C LYS A 252 15.34 4.56 -19.65
N VAL A 253 15.11 4.26 -18.37
CA VAL A 253 15.42 5.19 -17.27
C VAL A 253 16.94 5.30 -17.06
N LYS A 254 17.69 4.21 -17.22
CA LYS A 254 19.17 4.26 -17.17
C LYS A 254 19.75 5.18 -18.25
N ASP A 255 19.20 5.14 -19.45
CA ASP A 255 19.67 5.97 -20.57
C ASP A 255 19.45 7.48 -20.35
N VAL A 256 18.55 7.86 -19.44
CA VAL A 256 18.39 9.25 -19.00
C VAL A 256 19.58 9.73 -18.15
N ASP A 257 20.35 8.81 -17.54
CA ASP A 257 21.52 9.10 -16.71
C ASP A 257 21.20 10.06 -15.54
N LEU A 258 20.33 9.59 -14.65
CA LEU A 258 19.89 10.34 -13.46
C LEU A 258 20.97 10.41 -12.36
N GLY A 259 21.98 9.55 -12.44
CA GLY A 259 22.97 9.33 -11.38
C GLY A 259 22.58 8.20 -10.42
N ILE A 260 23.47 7.93 -9.47
CA ILE A 260 23.32 6.83 -8.50
C ILE A 260 22.25 7.20 -7.47
N TYR A 261 21.37 6.26 -7.14
CA TYR A 261 20.30 6.42 -6.14
C TYR A 261 19.26 7.49 -6.50
N VAL A 262 19.08 7.78 -7.78
CA VAL A 262 18.02 8.66 -8.29
C VAL A 262 17.09 7.84 -9.17
N TYR A 263 15.79 7.94 -8.92
CA TYR A 263 14.74 7.15 -9.57
C TYR A 263 13.62 8.07 -10.07
N LEU A 264 12.79 7.58 -10.99
CA LEU A 264 11.61 8.27 -11.53
C LEU A 264 10.33 7.61 -11.04
N ARG A 265 9.38 8.45 -10.65
CA ARG A 265 7.99 8.07 -10.39
C ARG A 265 7.45 7.19 -11.53
N LEU A 266 6.81 6.08 -11.15
CA LEU A 266 6.14 5.07 -11.97
C LEU A 266 7.00 4.36 -13.04
N MET A 267 8.17 4.88 -13.38
CA MET A 267 9.03 4.37 -14.45
C MET A 267 10.16 3.50 -13.93
N SER A 268 10.77 3.86 -12.80
CA SER A 268 11.91 3.14 -12.26
C SER A 268 11.57 1.72 -11.82
N LYS A 269 12.49 0.80 -12.11
CA LYS A 269 12.45 -0.59 -11.62
C LYS A 269 13.59 -0.78 -10.62
N VAL A 270 13.30 -0.49 -9.35
CA VAL A 270 14.32 -0.45 -8.30
C VAL A 270 14.61 -1.84 -7.76
N LYS A 271 15.84 -2.31 -7.97
CA LYS A 271 16.37 -3.55 -7.40
C LYS A 271 17.18 -3.25 -6.14
N VAL A 272 16.82 -3.83 -5.00
CA VAL A 272 17.53 -3.74 -3.73
C VAL A 272 18.35 -5.01 -3.51
N SER A 273 19.64 -4.86 -3.17
CA SER A 273 20.56 -5.98 -2.92
C SER A 273 21.28 -5.80 -1.58
N PHE A 274 21.40 -6.88 -0.81
CA PHE A 274 22.19 -6.93 0.42
C PHE A 274 23.58 -7.49 0.10
N LEU A 275 24.63 -6.75 0.45
CA LEU A 275 26.02 -7.14 0.16
C LEU A 275 26.79 -7.38 1.47
N ASN A 276 27.60 -8.43 1.47
CA ASN A 276 28.42 -8.87 2.60
C ASN A 276 27.59 -9.09 3.87
N SER A 277 26.40 -9.69 3.74
CA SER A 277 25.59 -10.07 4.90
C SER A 277 26.25 -11.21 5.68
N THR A 278 26.13 -11.21 6.99
CA THR A 278 26.64 -12.26 7.89
C THR A 278 25.48 -12.88 8.64
N ILE A 279 25.42 -14.21 8.63
CA ILE A 279 24.45 -15.02 9.38
C ILE A 279 25.20 -15.72 10.51
N PRO A 280 24.70 -15.68 11.76
CA PRO A 280 25.33 -16.40 12.87
C PRO A 280 25.52 -17.89 12.57
N LYS A 281 26.61 -18.47 13.07
CA LYS A 281 26.94 -19.88 12.86
C LYS A 281 25.80 -20.77 13.39
N GLY A 282 25.43 -21.79 12.62
CA GLY A 282 24.38 -22.75 12.98
C GLY A 282 22.96 -22.30 12.70
N THR A 283 22.75 -21.06 12.23
CA THR A 283 21.42 -20.56 11.89
C THR A 283 21.21 -20.45 10.38
N SER A 284 19.96 -20.37 9.95
CA SER A 284 19.58 -20.10 8.57
C SER A 284 18.74 -18.83 8.48
N VAL A 285 18.56 -18.31 7.27
CA VAL A 285 17.65 -17.18 7.03
C VAL A 285 16.22 -17.70 7.11
N SER A 286 15.40 -17.07 7.93
CA SER A 286 13.95 -17.32 8.00
C SER A 286 13.18 -16.31 7.17
N LYS A 287 13.61 -15.04 7.22
CA LYS A 287 12.98 -13.96 6.47
C LYS A 287 14.00 -12.88 6.12
N ALA A 288 13.98 -12.39 4.89
CA ALA A 288 14.67 -11.19 4.49
C ALA A 288 13.63 -10.15 4.05
N ILE A 289 13.85 -8.89 4.43
CA ILE A 289 12.86 -7.82 4.36
C ILE A 289 13.50 -6.63 3.65
N ALA A 290 12.85 -6.07 2.64
CA ALA A 290 13.19 -4.76 2.09
C ALA A 290 11.96 -3.85 2.10
N ARG A 291 12.11 -2.59 2.52
CA ARG A 291 11.00 -1.64 2.61
C ARG A 291 11.42 -0.20 2.35
N ILE A 292 10.43 0.68 2.24
CA ILE A 292 10.60 2.13 2.31
C ILE A 292 10.24 2.58 3.74
N LYS A 293 11.16 3.24 4.44
CA LYS A 293 10.99 3.64 5.86
C LYS A 293 9.80 4.55 6.06
N GLU A 294 9.69 5.57 5.21
CA GLU A 294 8.65 6.60 5.27
C GLU A 294 7.30 6.10 4.75
N LYS A 295 7.30 4.95 4.04
CA LYS A 295 6.11 4.35 3.42
C LYS A 295 6.12 2.82 3.57
N PRO A 296 5.85 2.29 4.77
CA PRO A 296 5.97 0.87 5.08
C PRO A 296 5.04 -0.06 4.27
N GLU A 297 3.99 0.46 3.64
CA GLU A 297 3.13 -0.27 2.72
C GLU A 297 3.89 -0.83 1.50
N TYR A 298 5.06 -0.25 1.19
CA TYR A 298 5.98 -0.77 0.17
C TYR A 298 7.04 -1.68 0.80
N THR A 299 6.60 -2.75 1.46
CA THR A 299 7.46 -3.79 2.02
C THR A 299 7.38 -5.08 1.20
N VAL A 300 8.53 -5.66 0.91
CA VAL A 300 8.67 -6.97 0.24
C VAL A 300 9.45 -7.93 1.12
N TYR A 301 9.13 -9.21 1.00
CA TYR A 301 9.67 -10.29 1.82
C TYR A 301 10.24 -11.41 0.95
N ALA A 302 11.25 -12.10 1.46
CA ALA A 302 11.78 -13.34 0.90
C ALA A 302 12.14 -14.30 2.05
N ASP A 303 12.20 -15.59 1.78
CA ASP A 303 12.67 -16.63 2.71
C ASP A 303 14.21 -16.78 2.73
N SER A 304 14.89 -16.07 1.84
CA SER A 304 16.33 -16.13 1.63
C SER A 304 16.90 -14.77 1.26
N ILE A 305 18.23 -14.61 1.34
CA ILE A 305 18.89 -13.38 0.87
C ILE A 305 18.95 -13.42 -0.65
N GLN A 306 18.17 -12.55 -1.28
CA GLN A 306 18.12 -12.41 -2.72
C GLN A 306 17.97 -10.93 -3.13
N ASP A 307 17.93 -10.69 -4.43
CA ASP A 307 17.56 -9.38 -4.96
C ASP A 307 16.06 -9.12 -4.79
N PHE A 308 15.71 -7.95 -4.27
CA PHE A 308 14.33 -7.51 -4.11
C PHE A 308 13.99 -6.50 -5.19
N PHE A 309 12.78 -6.56 -5.74
CA PHE A 309 12.25 -5.51 -6.61
C PHE A 309 11.17 -4.76 -5.86
N LEU A 310 11.40 -3.48 -5.59
CA LEU A 310 10.37 -2.64 -5.02
C LEU A 310 9.29 -2.38 -6.08
N PRO A 311 8.00 -2.28 -5.67
CA PRO A 311 6.93 -1.86 -6.57
C PRO A 311 7.20 -0.46 -7.15
N PRO A 312 6.58 -0.12 -8.29
CA PRO A 312 6.73 1.22 -8.88
C PRO A 312 6.34 2.30 -7.87
N PHE A 313 7.11 3.39 -7.83
CA PHE A 313 6.85 4.49 -6.90
C PHE A 313 5.78 5.42 -7.48
N PRO A 314 4.58 5.55 -6.89
CA PRO A 314 3.55 6.46 -7.40
C PRO A 314 3.76 7.93 -6.96
N PHE A 315 4.92 8.24 -6.37
CA PHE A 315 5.28 9.53 -5.78
C PHE A 315 6.70 9.94 -6.21
N PRO A 316 7.07 11.22 -6.05
CA PRO A 316 6.20 12.34 -5.75
C PRO A 316 5.43 12.80 -6.99
N GLU A 317 4.27 13.44 -6.81
CA GLU A 317 3.52 14.01 -7.95
C GLU A 317 4.24 15.18 -8.62
N THR A 318 4.99 15.97 -7.84
CA THR A 318 5.79 17.11 -8.32
C THR A 318 7.14 17.16 -7.60
N GLY A 319 8.15 17.76 -8.24
CA GLY A 319 9.46 17.96 -7.63
C GLY A 319 10.22 16.67 -7.31
N VAL A 320 10.81 16.61 -6.12
CA VAL A 320 11.69 15.53 -5.66
C VAL A 320 11.33 15.12 -4.24
N GLU A 321 11.30 13.82 -3.96
CA GLU A 321 11.11 13.26 -2.63
C GLU A 321 12.31 12.40 -2.25
N GLU A 322 12.88 12.65 -1.09
CA GLU A 322 13.91 11.78 -0.50
C GLU A 322 13.24 10.70 0.34
N ILE A 323 13.61 9.44 0.08
CA ILE A 323 13.13 8.28 0.83
C ILE A 323 14.30 7.43 1.30
N THR A 324 14.07 6.63 2.34
CA THR A 324 15.05 5.71 2.91
C THR A 324 14.62 4.27 2.64
N ILE A 325 15.36 3.58 1.78
CA ILE A 325 15.22 2.13 1.61
C ILE A 325 15.89 1.45 2.80
N GLN A 326 15.16 0.55 3.46
CA GLN A 326 15.67 -0.26 4.56
C GLN A 326 15.67 -1.74 4.20
N GLY A 327 16.66 -2.46 4.73
CA GLY A 327 16.76 -3.91 4.64
C GLY A 327 17.06 -4.54 5.99
N ALA A 328 16.51 -5.72 6.22
CA ALA A 328 16.78 -6.51 7.43
C ALA A 328 16.69 -8.01 7.15
N ILE A 329 17.37 -8.81 7.97
CA ILE A 329 17.34 -10.27 7.93
C ILE A 329 16.91 -10.80 9.29
N VAL A 330 16.02 -11.78 9.29
CA VAL A 330 15.56 -12.56 10.44
C VAL A 330 16.13 -13.97 10.29
N ASP A 331 16.83 -14.46 11.31
CA ASP A 331 17.32 -15.85 11.33
C ASP A 331 16.26 -16.85 11.81
N SER A 332 16.61 -18.13 11.75
CA SER A 332 15.81 -19.29 12.20
C SER A 332 15.44 -19.28 13.68
N ARG A 333 16.03 -18.40 14.49
CA ARG A 333 15.70 -18.19 15.91
C ARG A 333 14.74 -17.00 16.12
N GLY A 334 14.36 -16.31 15.06
CA GLY A 334 13.52 -15.12 15.10
C GLY A 334 14.28 -13.82 15.42
N ARG A 335 15.62 -13.84 15.44
CA ARG A 335 16.42 -12.63 15.69
C ARG A 335 16.59 -11.82 14.42
N MET A 336 16.30 -10.53 14.51
CA MET A 336 16.37 -9.59 13.40
C MET A 336 17.64 -8.75 13.46
N SER A 337 18.29 -8.54 12.31
CA SER A 337 19.37 -7.58 12.18
C SER A 337 18.91 -6.15 12.48
N GLU A 338 19.85 -5.26 12.78
CA GLU A 338 19.58 -3.83 12.63
C GLU A 338 19.17 -3.50 11.19
N TRP A 339 18.41 -2.43 11.02
CA TRP A 339 18.05 -1.94 9.69
C TRP A 339 19.29 -1.39 8.98
N ALA A 340 19.66 -1.99 7.84
CA ALA A 340 20.56 -1.34 6.91
C ALA A 340 19.79 -0.33 6.08
N GLU A 341 20.30 0.89 5.95
CA GLU A 341 19.58 1.99 5.30
C GLU A 341 20.32 2.50 4.05
N ARG A 342 19.56 2.94 3.05
CA ARG A 342 20.05 3.69 1.89
C ARG A 342 19.07 4.80 1.54
N LYS A 343 19.52 6.05 1.64
CA LYS A 343 18.78 7.20 1.13
C LYS A 343 18.83 7.24 -0.39
N VAL A 344 17.69 7.52 -1.00
CA VAL A 344 17.53 7.65 -2.45
C VAL A 344 16.59 8.82 -2.77
N LYS A 345 16.67 9.34 -3.99
CA LYS A 345 15.79 10.40 -4.49
C LYS A 345 14.83 9.84 -5.51
N VAL A 346 13.57 10.26 -5.45
CA VAL A 346 12.57 9.98 -6.47
C VAL A 346 12.12 11.29 -7.08
N LEU A 347 12.32 11.46 -8.39
CA LEU A 347 11.86 12.62 -9.14
C LEU A 347 10.44 12.37 -9.66
N ALA A 348 9.63 13.41 -9.66
CA ALA A 348 8.35 13.39 -10.34
C ALA A 348 8.54 13.19 -11.85
N TYR A 349 7.64 12.43 -12.45
CA TYR A 349 7.56 12.24 -13.89
C TYR A 349 6.12 11.96 -14.29
N SER A 350 5.72 12.54 -15.42
CA SER A 350 4.49 12.24 -16.14
C SER A 350 4.81 12.13 -17.63
N PRO A 351 4.12 11.24 -18.37
CA PRO A 351 4.29 11.16 -19.81
C PRO A 351 3.99 12.51 -20.51
N PRO A 352 4.56 12.72 -21.71
CA PRO A 352 4.26 13.90 -22.52
C PRO A 352 2.76 14.10 -22.74
N THR A 353 2.30 15.34 -22.72
CA THR A 353 0.89 15.71 -22.91
C THR A 353 0.76 16.68 -24.09
N ILE A 354 -0.14 16.36 -25.01
CA ILE A 354 -0.53 17.23 -26.12
C ILE A 354 -1.87 17.88 -25.75
N GLY A 355 -1.86 19.21 -25.67
CA GLY A 355 -3.06 20.03 -25.45
C GLY A 355 -3.79 20.34 -26.76
N ALA A 356 -4.57 21.42 -26.77
CA ALA A 356 -5.28 21.83 -27.97
C ALA A 356 -4.31 22.13 -29.13
N ILE A 357 -4.55 21.47 -30.27
CA ILE A 357 -3.89 21.73 -31.55
C ILE A 357 -4.95 22.28 -32.50
N THR A 358 -4.68 23.44 -33.10
CA THR A 358 -5.62 24.08 -34.03
C THR A 358 -4.88 24.49 -35.29
N PRO A 359 -5.16 23.83 -36.44
CA PRO A 359 -4.71 24.33 -37.72
C PRO A 359 -5.55 25.55 -38.13
N ILE A 360 -4.89 26.61 -38.57
CA ILE A 360 -5.49 27.85 -39.07
C ILE A 360 -4.98 28.06 -40.50
N ARG A 361 -5.86 27.87 -41.47
CA ARG A 361 -5.53 28.08 -42.89
C ARG A 361 -5.49 29.58 -43.21
N SER A 362 -4.48 30.02 -43.94
CA SER A 362 -4.37 31.36 -44.52
C SER A 362 -3.84 31.22 -45.96
N GLY A 363 -4.75 31.28 -46.94
CA GLY A 363 -4.46 30.94 -48.33
C GLY A 363 -3.87 29.53 -48.46
N ASP A 364 -2.69 29.46 -49.09
CA ASP A 364 -1.95 28.22 -49.31
C ASP A 364 -1.05 27.80 -48.13
N THR A 365 -1.15 28.48 -46.98
CA THR A 365 -0.36 28.17 -45.78
C THR A 365 -1.26 27.75 -44.62
N VAL A 366 -0.68 27.02 -43.67
CA VAL A 366 -1.39 26.56 -42.47
C VAL A 366 -0.54 26.89 -41.24
N LEU A 367 -1.04 27.79 -40.42
CA LEU A 367 -0.48 28.12 -39.10
C LEU A 367 -1.01 27.12 -38.07
N MET A 368 -0.13 26.54 -37.27
CA MET A 368 -0.50 25.66 -36.16
C MET A 368 -0.48 26.44 -34.86
N LYS A 369 -1.62 26.55 -34.18
CA LYS A 369 -1.69 26.93 -32.77
C LYS A 369 -1.56 25.67 -31.91
N ARG A 370 -0.53 25.64 -31.05
CA ARG A 370 -0.02 24.42 -30.42
C ARG A 370 0.09 24.58 -28.91
N ASN A 371 -0.42 23.58 -28.19
CA ASN A 371 -0.24 23.45 -26.75
C ASN A 371 0.38 22.10 -26.42
N TRP A 372 1.46 22.06 -25.64
CA TRP A 372 2.07 20.81 -25.19
C TRP A 372 2.90 21.01 -23.92
N SER A 373 3.15 19.90 -23.22
CA SER A 373 4.01 19.86 -22.04
C SER A 373 4.71 18.51 -21.91
N VAL A 374 5.97 18.55 -21.50
CA VAL A 374 6.83 17.41 -21.17
C VAL A 374 7.39 17.67 -19.76
N SER A 375 7.38 16.65 -18.91
CA SER A 375 7.96 16.76 -17.57
C SER A 375 9.46 17.02 -17.64
N SER A 376 9.90 18.04 -16.90
CA SER A 376 11.32 18.30 -16.65
C SER A 376 11.91 17.21 -15.76
N ILE A 377 13.15 16.78 -16.05
CA ILE A 377 13.88 15.78 -15.26
C ILE A 377 15.24 16.35 -14.87
N GLU A 378 15.32 16.91 -13.66
CA GLU A 378 16.50 17.63 -13.14
C GLU A 378 17.09 16.94 -11.90
N PRO A 379 17.88 15.86 -12.06
CA PRO A 379 18.38 15.06 -10.94
C PRO A 379 19.29 15.82 -9.95
N LYS A 380 19.91 16.93 -10.37
CA LYS A 380 20.80 17.77 -9.54
C LYS A 380 20.22 19.17 -9.29
N GLY A 381 18.93 19.38 -9.56
CA GLY A 381 18.26 20.69 -9.47
C GLY A 381 18.37 21.53 -10.75
N PRO A 382 17.95 22.81 -10.69
CA PRO A 382 17.81 23.67 -11.87
C PRO A 382 19.05 23.68 -12.79
N GLY A 383 18.84 23.49 -14.09
CA GLY A 383 19.91 23.45 -15.09
C GLY A 383 20.57 22.07 -15.27
N SER A 384 20.06 21.03 -14.59
CA SER A 384 20.51 19.64 -14.78
C SER A 384 19.59 18.81 -15.68
N GLU A 385 18.78 19.47 -16.51
CA GLU A 385 17.78 18.83 -17.37
C GLU A 385 18.36 17.66 -18.18
N LYS A 386 17.73 16.50 -18.03
CA LYS A 386 18.10 15.26 -18.72
C LYS A 386 17.02 14.79 -19.69
N ASN A 387 15.79 15.30 -19.59
CA ASN A 387 14.74 15.00 -20.55
C ASN A 387 14.89 15.85 -21.83
N THR A 388 14.15 15.47 -22.85
CA THR A 388 14.07 16.18 -24.13
C THR A 388 12.62 16.23 -24.58
N ALA A 389 12.25 17.21 -25.39
CA ALA A 389 10.97 17.19 -26.10
C ALA A 389 11.21 17.22 -27.60
N THR A 390 10.43 16.47 -28.35
CA THR A 390 10.39 16.51 -29.82
C THR A 390 8.94 16.52 -30.26
N LEU A 391 8.43 17.70 -30.60
CA LEU A 391 7.12 17.89 -31.20
C LEU A 391 7.26 17.85 -32.73
N SER A 392 6.63 16.86 -33.37
CA SER A 392 6.70 16.62 -34.82
C SER A 392 5.32 16.62 -35.46
N PHE A 393 5.20 17.18 -36.66
CA PHE A 393 3.96 17.19 -37.42
C PHE A 393 4.03 16.24 -38.61
N PHE A 394 2.89 15.64 -38.93
CA PHE A 394 2.72 14.84 -40.13
C PHE A 394 1.46 15.29 -40.83
N VAL A 395 1.51 15.40 -42.14
CA VAL A 395 0.41 15.89 -42.98
C VAL A 395 0.08 14.87 -44.05
N ARG A 396 -1.18 14.87 -44.48
CA ARG A 396 -1.61 14.13 -45.67
C ARG A 396 -2.79 14.80 -46.34
N PRO A 397 -2.97 14.64 -47.66
CA PRO A 397 -4.28 14.80 -48.28
C PRO A 397 -5.28 13.82 -47.65
N GLN A 398 -6.57 14.16 -47.64
CA GLN A 398 -7.60 13.27 -47.09
C GLN A 398 -7.51 11.86 -47.72
N GLY A 399 -7.39 10.83 -46.89
CA GLY A 399 -7.27 9.43 -47.34
C GLY A 399 -5.92 9.05 -47.96
N GLY A 400 -4.93 9.95 -47.97
CA GLY A 400 -3.57 9.66 -48.42
C GLY A 400 -2.66 9.06 -47.34
N GLU A 401 -1.39 8.93 -47.69
CA GLU A 401 -0.33 8.49 -46.77
C GLU A 401 0.23 9.64 -45.93
N TRP A 402 0.59 9.35 -44.68
CA TRP A 402 1.20 10.33 -43.79
C TRP A 402 2.64 10.64 -44.22
N VAL A 403 2.92 11.93 -44.42
CA VAL A 403 4.27 12.43 -44.68
C VAL A 403 4.69 13.34 -43.54
N GLU A 404 5.92 13.19 -43.07
CA GLU A 404 6.48 14.09 -42.05
C GLU A 404 6.57 15.52 -42.60
N ASN A 405 6.13 16.49 -41.80
CA ASN A 405 6.26 17.91 -42.07
C ASN A 405 7.30 18.48 -41.10
N THR A 406 8.37 19.06 -41.64
CA THR A 406 9.45 19.64 -40.83
C THR A 406 9.12 21.06 -40.35
N GLY A 407 8.02 21.64 -40.81
CA GLY A 407 7.49 22.91 -40.32
C GLY A 407 6.69 22.72 -39.03
N ALA A 408 6.56 23.81 -38.27
CA ALA A 408 5.89 23.83 -36.97
C ALA A 408 6.41 22.82 -35.93
N ASN A 409 7.60 22.24 -36.10
CA ASN A 409 8.22 21.39 -35.08
C ASN A 409 8.71 22.24 -33.89
N ALA A 410 8.96 21.60 -32.74
CA ALA A 410 9.54 22.26 -31.57
C ALA A 410 10.32 21.29 -30.68
N THR A 411 11.32 21.80 -29.97
CA THR A 411 12.13 21.04 -28.99
C THR A 411 12.03 21.56 -27.56
N ALA A 412 11.30 22.66 -27.34
CA ALA A 412 11.02 23.17 -26.01
C ALA A 412 10.12 22.18 -25.24
N LEU A 413 10.38 22.02 -23.93
CA LEU A 413 9.61 21.09 -23.08
C LEU A 413 8.13 21.44 -22.99
N SER A 414 7.78 22.71 -23.19
CA SER A 414 6.39 23.14 -23.23
C SER A 414 6.17 24.26 -24.24
N GLY A 415 4.91 24.40 -24.65
CA GLY A 415 4.43 25.52 -25.44
C GLY A 415 2.98 25.80 -25.08
N LYS A 416 2.65 27.07 -24.87
CA LYS A 416 1.29 27.53 -24.61
C LYS A 416 0.93 28.59 -25.64
N ASP A 417 -0.19 28.39 -26.32
CA ASP A 417 -0.67 29.22 -27.43
C ASP A 417 0.44 29.51 -28.45
N SER A 418 1.35 28.54 -28.64
CA SER A 418 2.52 28.72 -29.49
C SER A 418 2.14 28.54 -30.95
N GLU A 419 2.56 29.47 -31.79
CA GLU A 419 2.22 29.51 -33.21
C GLU A 419 3.44 29.21 -34.07
N ALA A 420 3.26 28.32 -35.05
CA ALA A 420 4.27 28.07 -36.09
C ALA A 420 3.63 27.47 -37.35
N THR A 421 4.15 27.82 -38.52
CA THR A 421 3.58 27.41 -39.82
C THR A 421 4.10 26.05 -40.26
N LEU A 422 3.23 25.22 -40.83
CA LEU A 422 3.63 24.01 -41.55
C LEU A 422 4.45 24.38 -42.79
N LEU A 423 5.40 23.53 -43.16
CA LEU A 423 6.23 23.73 -44.34
C LEU A 423 5.50 23.24 -45.60
N GLY A 424 5.57 24.01 -46.68
CA GLY A 424 5.00 23.66 -47.98
C GLY A 424 3.72 24.40 -48.33
N THR A 425 3.16 24.06 -49.49
CA THR A 425 1.95 24.67 -50.07
C THR A 425 0.76 23.75 -49.86
N PHE A 426 -0.30 24.29 -49.28
CA PHE A 426 -1.56 23.60 -49.01
C PHE A 426 -2.67 24.26 -49.85
N PRO A 427 -2.98 23.80 -51.07
CA PRO A 427 -3.97 24.45 -51.92
C PRO A 427 -5.32 24.63 -51.22
N GLY A 428 -5.93 25.80 -51.36
CA GLY A 428 -7.24 26.13 -50.77
C GLY A 428 -8.38 25.19 -51.22
N ASN A 429 -8.25 24.57 -52.39
CA ASN A 429 -9.22 23.62 -52.93
C ASN A 429 -9.03 22.16 -52.47
N ALA A 430 -8.02 21.88 -51.63
CA ALA A 430 -7.70 20.54 -51.15
C ALA A 430 -7.89 20.43 -49.63
N TYR A 431 -8.41 19.28 -49.21
CA TYR A 431 -8.58 18.92 -47.81
C TYR A 431 -7.35 18.18 -47.31
N PHE A 432 -6.79 18.63 -46.20
CA PHE A 432 -5.65 17.99 -45.55
C PHE A 432 -6.01 17.56 -44.13
N GLU A 433 -5.27 16.57 -43.64
CA GLU A 433 -5.28 16.17 -42.24
C GLU A 433 -3.87 16.36 -41.68
N VAL A 434 -3.80 16.80 -40.42
CA VAL A 434 -2.54 16.90 -39.69
C VAL A 434 -2.63 16.07 -38.43
N LYS A 435 -1.61 15.27 -38.15
CA LYS A 435 -1.41 14.64 -36.84
C LYS A 435 -0.13 15.19 -36.22
N VAL A 436 -0.07 15.14 -34.91
CA VAL A 436 1.09 15.57 -34.14
C VAL A 436 1.61 14.40 -33.31
N ARG A 437 2.92 14.33 -33.16
CA ARG A 437 3.63 13.40 -32.28
C ARG A 437 4.47 14.22 -31.31
N LEU A 438 4.37 13.90 -30.03
CA LEU A 438 5.24 14.45 -28.99
C LEU A 438 5.99 13.30 -28.32
N SER A 439 7.31 13.36 -28.40
CA SER A 439 8.20 12.38 -27.79
C SER A 439 9.09 13.04 -26.75
N ASP A 440 9.30 12.34 -25.64
CA ASP A 440 10.41 12.59 -24.74
C ASP A 440 11.36 11.38 -24.72
N LYS A 441 12.33 11.33 -23.80
CA LYS A 441 13.27 10.20 -23.74
C LYS A 441 12.62 8.88 -23.33
N LEU A 442 11.43 8.92 -22.74
CA LEU A 442 10.82 7.79 -22.03
C LEU A 442 9.55 7.28 -22.72
N ALA A 443 8.78 8.18 -23.32
CA ALA A 443 7.47 7.93 -23.90
C ALA A 443 7.21 8.78 -25.16
N THR A 444 6.19 8.37 -25.92
CA THR A 444 5.72 9.08 -27.11
C THR A 444 4.20 9.03 -27.12
N VAL A 445 3.57 10.16 -27.44
CA VAL A 445 2.13 10.30 -27.59
C VAL A 445 1.81 10.95 -28.93
N GLU A 446 0.65 10.64 -29.49
CA GLU A 446 0.15 11.23 -30.73
C GLU A 446 -1.25 11.80 -30.53
N ALA A 447 -1.60 12.83 -31.30
CA ALA A 447 -2.94 13.40 -31.34
C ALA A 447 -3.35 13.76 -32.78
N GLY A 448 -4.66 13.76 -33.02
CA GLY A 448 -5.25 13.96 -34.34
C GLY A 448 -5.86 12.68 -34.92
N PRO A 449 -6.21 12.67 -36.21
CA PRO A 449 -6.03 13.77 -37.16
C PRO A 449 -6.85 15.00 -36.80
N PHE A 450 -6.27 16.19 -37.00
CA PHE A 450 -6.97 17.46 -37.02
C PHE A 450 -7.20 17.86 -38.46
N ASN A 451 -8.41 18.34 -38.74
CA ASN A 451 -8.84 18.64 -40.08
C ASN A 451 -8.35 20.02 -40.50
N ILE A 452 -7.73 20.09 -41.67
CA ILE A 452 -7.45 21.32 -42.41
C ILE A 452 -8.47 21.33 -43.56
N PRO A 453 -9.66 21.91 -43.37
CA PRO A 453 -10.66 21.94 -44.41
C PRO A 453 -10.14 22.70 -45.64
N THR A 454 -10.83 22.53 -46.77
CA THR A 454 -10.69 23.46 -47.88
C THR A 454 -10.92 24.88 -47.37
N GLU A 455 -10.30 25.87 -48.01
CA GLU A 455 -10.69 27.25 -47.81
C GLU A 455 -12.22 27.35 -47.90
N GLY A 456 -12.85 27.86 -46.85
CA GLY A 456 -14.29 28.04 -46.84
C GLY A 456 -14.61 29.06 -47.92
N PHE A 457 -15.02 28.60 -49.10
CA PHE A 457 -15.46 29.49 -50.16
C PHE A 457 -16.70 30.24 -49.66
N PRO A 458 -16.69 31.58 -49.59
CA PRO A 458 -17.93 32.33 -49.38
C PRO A 458 -18.91 32.06 -50.54
N VAL A 459 -18.40 31.69 -51.72
CA VAL A 459 -19.15 31.51 -52.97
C VAL A 459 -18.53 30.37 -53.79
N SER A 460 -19.33 29.38 -54.21
CA SER A 460 -18.98 28.41 -55.23
C SER A 460 -19.82 28.63 -56.50
N ILE A 461 -19.17 28.62 -57.67
CA ILE A 461 -19.81 28.83 -58.97
C ILE A 461 -19.57 27.60 -59.84
N SER A 462 -20.63 26.97 -60.34
CA SER A 462 -20.47 25.89 -61.33
C SER A 462 -20.21 26.44 -62.73
N ALA A 463 -19.68 25.59 -63.64
CA ALA A 463 -19.53 25.91 -65.05
C ALA A 463 -20.84 26.33 -65.76
N ASN A 464 -22.00 26.09 -65.14
CA ASN A 464 -23.31 26.50 -65.62
C ASN A 464 -23.85 27.75 -64.88
N ASN A 465 -22.97 28.57 -64.30
CA ASN A 465 -23.30 29.82 -63.59
C ASN A 465 -24.26 29.68 -62.39
N LYS A 466 -24.43 28.47 -61.83
CA LYS A 466 -25.14 28.29 -60.56
C LYS A 466 -24.24 28.74 -59.41
N VAL A 467 -24.81 29.45 -58.43
CA VAL A 467 -24.10 30.02 -57.29
C VAL A 467 -24.55 29.35 -56.00
N GLY A 468 -23.60 28.82 -55.21
CA GLY A 468 -23.82 28.31 -53.86
C GLY A 468 -23.05 29.17 -52.85
N ILE A 469 -23.75 29.72 -51.85
CA ILE A 469 -23.13 30.50 -50.78
C ILE A 469 -23.01 29.59 -49.55
N ASN A 470 -21.79 29.39 -49.05
CA ASN A 470 -21.46 28.50 -47.91
C ASN A 470 -21.73 26.99 -48.13
N LYS A 471 -21.82 26.54 -49.40
CA LYS A 471 -21.96 25.12 -49.80
C LYS A 471 -21.47 24.90 -51.23
N LEU A 472 -20.95 23.70 -51.54
CA LEU A 472 -20.63 23.27 -52.91
C LEU A 472 -21.91 23.17 -53.76
N VAL A 473 -21.90 23.78 -54.95
CA VAL A 473 -22.99 23.66 -55.93
C VAL A 473 -23.23 22.20 -56.29
N ASP A 474 -24.43 21.70 -56.00
CA ASP A 474 -24.95 20.44 -56.53
C ASP A 474 -25.25 20.63 -58.03
N LYS A 475 -24.64 19.79 -58.87
CA LYS A 475 -24.83 19.83 -60.33
C LYS A 475 -26.29 19.56 -60.73
N ASN A 476 -27.03 18.81 -59.90
CA ASN A 476 -28.37 18.31 -60.21
C ASN A 476 -29.49 19.08 -59.49
N GLY A 477 -29.17 19.89 -58.48
CA GLY A 477 -30.14 20.72 -57.76
C GLY A 477 -30.20 22.15 -58.28
N ALA A 478 -31.35 22.79 -58.12
CA ALA A 478 -31.48 24.24 -58.11
C ALA A 478 -32.06 24.61 -56.74
N GLN A 479 -31.38 25.45 -55.97
CA GLN A 479 -31.99 26.24 -54.89
C GLN A 479 -31.02 27.32 -54.41
N VAL A 480 -31.46 28.58 -54.52
CA VAL A 480 -30.93 29.71 -53.77
C VAL A 480 -31.78 29.82 -52.50
N GLN A 481 -31.17 29.81 -51.31
CA GLN A 481 -31.86 29.98 -50.02
C GLN A 481 -31.31 31.23 -49.32
N ILE A 482 -32.19 32.14 -48.88
CA ILE A 482 -31.82 33.46 -48.32
C ILE A 482 -32.54 33.65 -46.97
N ALA A 483 -31.81 34.03 -45.92
CA ALA A 483 -32.33 34.32 -44.58
C ALA A 483 -31.91 35.72 -44.11
N GLY A 484 -32.79 36.47 -43.43
CA GLY A 484 -32.47 37.82 -42.92
C GLY A 484 -33.52 38.37 -41.96
N GLN A 485 -33.15 39.39 -41.16
CA GLN A 485 -34.03 40.05 -40.18
C GLN A 485 -34.87 41.23 -40.75
N SER A 486 -34.55 41.71 -41.95
CA SER A 486 -35.27 42.80 -42.65
C SER A 486 -35.51 42.41 -44.11
N MET A 487 -35.46 43.32 -45.10
CA MET A 487 -35.63 42.97 -46.52
C MET A 487 -34.67 41.84 -46.94
N VAL A 488 -35.20 40.63 -47.06
CA VAL A 488 -34.47 39.40 -47.43
C VAL A 488 -34.29 39.30 -48.95
N MET A 489 -35.11 40.02 -49.72
CA MET A 489 -35.07 40.06 -51.18
C MET A 489 -35.62 41.42 -51.67
N SER A 490 -34.88 42.10 -52.54
CA SER A 490 -35.32 43.30 -53.25
C SER A 490 -35.16 43.08 -54.75
N LEU A 491 -36.15 43.53 -55.52
CA LEU A 491 -36.11 43.48 -56.98
C LEU A 491 -36.05 44.92 -57.52
N GLU A 492 -34.84 45.36 -57.88
CA GLU A 492 -34.61 46.66 -58.49
C GLU A 492 -34.45 46.49 -60.00
N GLY A 493 -35.30 47.17 -60.77
CA GLY A 493 -35.26 47.16 -62.23
C GLY A 493 -35.39 48.60 -62.75
N SER A 494 -34.54 48.98 -63.69
CA SER A 494 -34.49 50.35 -64.24
C SER A 494 -35.71 50.71 -65.10
N GLU A 495 -36.50 49.72 -65.53
CA GLU A 495 -37.70 49.93 -66.34
C GLU A 495 -38.94 49.25 -65.71
N TYR A 496 -39.02 47.92 -65.73
CA TYR A 496 -40.19 47.16 -65.28
C TYR A 496 -39.76 45.97 -64.39
N PRO A 497 -39.72 46.12 -63.05
CA PRO A 497 -39.30 45.05 -62.16
C PRO A 497 -40.40 44.00 -61.98
N PHE A 498 -40.10 42.73 -62.31
CA PHE A 498 -40.96 41.57 -62.02
C PHE A 498 -40.16 40.28 -61.80
N PHE A 499 -40.72 39.38 -60.99
CA PHE A 499 -40.26 38.01 -60.81
C PHE A 499 -40.88 37.10 -61.88
N GLU A 500 -40.10 36.16 -62.42
CA GLU A 500 -40.49 35.32 -63.56
C GLU A 500 -40.20 33.84 -63.31
N ILE A 501 -41.16 32.98 -63.61
CA ILE A 501 -41.03 31.52 -63.58
C ILE A 501 -41.04 31.01 -65.02
N LYS A 502 -39.95 30.40 -65.48
CA LYS A 502 -39.76 29.87 -66.85
C LYS A 502 -39.41 28.38 -66.85
N ARG A 503 -39.72 27.70 -67.95
CA ARG A 503 -39.16 26.39 -68.33
C ARG A 503 -38.70 26.48 -69.78
N GLY A 504 -37.38 26.54 -69.99
CA GLY A 504 -36.81 26.83 -71.31
C GLY A 504 -37.17 28.25 -71.79
N PRO A 505 -37.55 28.45 -73.07
CA PRO A 505 -37.97 29.77 -73.56
C PRO A 505 -39.38 30.18 -73.08
N THR A 506 -40.14 29.25 -72.50
CA THR A 506 -41.54 29.47 -72.13
C THR A 506 -41.66 30.01 -70.72
N ARG A 507 -42.33 31.16 -70.57
CA ARG A 507 -42.76 31.70 -69.27
C ARG A 507 -44.05 31.02 -68.80
N PHE A 508 -44.05 30.56 -67.55
CA PHE A 508 -45.19 29.92 -66.90
C PHE A 508 -45.95 30.86 -65.98
N ALA A 509 -45.24 31.74 -65.27
CA ALA A 509 -45.86 32.73 -64.41
C ALA A 509 -44.95 33.94 -64.17
N SER A 510 -45.55 35.04 -63.76
CA SER A 510 -44.85 36.26 -63.37
C SER A 510 -45.60 37.03 -62.30
N ILE A 511 -44.84 37.74 -61.48
CA ILE A 511 -45.36 38.61 -60.42
C ILE A 511 -44.58 39.93 -60.43
N GLY A 512 -45.27 41.05 -60.61
CA GLY A 512 -44.66 42.38 -60.58
C GLY A 512 -45.22 43.34 -61.62
N PHE A 513 -44.41 44.34 -62.00
CA PHE A 513 -44.72 45.31 -63.03
C PHE A 513 -44.01 44.89 -64.32
N MET A 514 -44.76 44.28 -65.24
CA MET A 514 -44.16 43.60 -66.40
C MET A 514 -44.03 44.46 -67.66
N SER A 515 -44.60 45.66 -67.65
CA SER A 515 -44.59 46.55 -68.81
C SER A 515 -44.68 47.99 -68.37
N LYS A 516 -44.37 48.90 -69.30
CA LYS A 516 -44.52 50.34 -69.11
C LYS A 516 -45.88 50.74 -68.60
N ARG A 517 -46.93 50.17 -69.19
CA ARG A 517 -48.30 50.38 -68.74
C ARG A 517 -48.44 49.99 -67.26
N ASN A 518 -47.92 48.85 -66.85
CA ASN A 518 -48.13 48.40 -65.47
C ASN A 518 -47.42 49.30 -64.46
N VAL A 519 -46.24 49.82 -64.78
CA VAL A 519 -45.56 50.82 -63.94
C VAL A 519 -46.31 52.15 -63.93
N ASP A 520 -46.67 52.68 -65.10
CA ASP A 520 -47.32 53.98 -65.24
C ASP A 520 -48.71 54.02 -64.56
N TYR A 521 -49.48 52.93 -64.65
CA TYR A 521 -50.81 52.78 -64.04
C TYR A 521 -50.77 52.12 -62.65
N LYS A 522 -49.58 51.83 -62.10
CA LYS A 522 -49.39 51.18 -60.79
C LYS A 522 -50.16 49.85 -60.65
N GLU A 523 -50.18 49.06 -61.72
CA GLU A 523 -50.83 47.76 -61.78
C GLU A 523 -49.86 46.66 -61.35
N LEU A 524 -49.97 46.17 -60.11
CA LEU A 524 -49.24 44.98 -59.68
C LEU A 524 -49.96 43.74 -60.22
N ILE A 525 -49.25 42.91 -60.97
CA ILE A 525 -49.85 41.75 -61.63
C ILE A 525 -49.30 40.44 -61.05
N ILE A 526 -50.19 39.49 -60.82
CA ILE A 526 -49.89 38.07 -60.67
C ILE A 526 -50.46 37.36 -61.90
N ARG A 527 -49.60 36.87 -62.78
CA ARG A 527 -50.00 36.24 -64.05
C ARG A 527 -49.57 34.79 -64.09
N ASN A 528 -50.50 33.94 -64.49
CA ASN A 528 -50.21 32.61 -65.01
C ASN A 528 -50.11 32.73 -66.53
N ASP A 529 -48.89 32.89 -67.03
CA ASP A 529 -48.60 33.05 -68.45
C ASP A 529 -48.90 31.77 -69.24
N ALA A 530 -48.83 30.59 -68.61
CA ALA A 530 -49.10 29.32 -69.28
C ALA A 530 -50.55 29.19 -69.78
N ILE A 531 -51.51 29.83 -69.09
CA ILE A 531 -52.94 29.82 -69.49
C ILE A 531 -53.49 31.23 -69.79
N GLY A 532 -52.61 32.23 -69.85
CA GLY A 532 -52.98 33.61 -70.19
C GLY A 532 -53.90 34.31 -69.17
N ARG A 533 -53.90 33.89 -67.90
CA ARG A 533 -54.75 34.47 -66.86
C ARG A 533 -53.98 35.36 -65.90
N ALA A 534 -54.56 36.48 -65.49
CA ALA A 534 -53.94 37.44 -64.58
C ALA A 534 -54.92 37.95 -63.52
N LEU A 535 -54.42 38.03 -62.29
CA LEU A 535 -54.97 38.88 -61.25
C LEU A 535 -54.20 40.19 -61.27
N VAL A 536 -54.91 41.31 -61.42
CA VAL A 536 -54.32 42.65 -61.47
C VAL A 536 -54.83 43.44 -60.29
N MET A 537 -53.89 43.95 -59.48
CA MET A 537 -54.15 44.84 -58.36
C MET A 537 -53.78 46.26 -58.80
N SER A 538 -54.77 47.14 -58.88
CA SER A 538 -54.59 48.53 -59.30
C SER A 538 -55.52 49.44 -58.49
N ASP A 539 -56.35 50.27 -59.12
CA ASP A 539 -57.44 51.01 -58.45
C ASP A 539 -58.52 50.06 -57.90
N ASN A 540 -58.72 48.92 -58.57
CA ASN A 540 -59.53 47.79 -58.11
C ASN A 540 -58.78 46.46 -58.31
N VAL A 541 -59.38 45.37 -57.84
CA VAL A 541 -58.91 44.01 -58.12
C VAL A 541 -59.62 43.46 -59.36
N TYR A 542 -58.84 43.12 -60.38
CA TYR A 542 -59.34 42.58 -61.64
C TYR A 542 -58.86 41.14 -61.83
N PHE A 543 -59.76 40.26 -62.26
CA PHE A 543 -59.40 38.93 -62.76
C PHE A 543 -59.69 38.87 -64.25
N ASN A 544 -58.64 38.68 -65.07
CA ASN A 544 -58.73 38.64 -66.54
C ASN A 544 -59.48 39.84 -67.15
N GLY A 545 -59.17 41.04 -66.67
CA GLY A 545 -59.79 42.29 -67.16
C GLY A 545 -61.23 42.53 -66.68
N ARG A 546 -61.77 41.65 -65.84
CA ARG A 546 -63.07 41.87 -65.18
C ARG A 546 -62.83 42.32 -63.74
N LYS A 547 -63.42 43.45 -63.36
CA LYS A 547 -63.46 43.88 -61.95
C LYS A 547 -64.18 42.80 -61.15
N LEU A 548 -63.54 42.29 -60.10
CA LEU A 548 -64.21 41.41 -59.14
C LEU A 548 -65.23 42.31 -58.39
N ALA A 549 -66.53 42.02 -58.53
CA ALA A 549 -67.62 42.95 -58.17
C ALA A 549 -68.04 42.90 -56.69
N TYR A 550 -68.72 43.98 -56.26
CA TYR A 550 -69.54 44.19 -55.04
C TYR A 550 -68.98 45.01 -53.86
N GLU A 551 -68.34 46.16 -54.10
CA GLU A 551 -68.15 47.16 -53.02
C GLU A 551 -68.79 48.54 -53.25
N ASP A 552 -69.32 48.85 -54.44
CA ASP A 552 -69.82 50.21 -54.72
C ASP A 552 -71.36 50.25 -54.86
N LEU A 553 -72.07 50.71 -53.81
CA LEU A 553 -73.46 51.17 -53.90
C LEU A 553 -73.52 52.38 -54.85
N GLN A 554 -74.28 52.30 -55.94
CA GLN A 554 -74.50 53.43 -56.83
C GLN A 554 -75.64 54.31 -56.31
N ASP A 555 -75.32 55.46 -55.75
CA ASP A 555 -76.32 56.44 -55.30
C ASP A 555 -76.61 57.47 -56.40
N HIS A 556 -77.81 57.43 -56.94
CA HIS A 556 -78.26 58.34 -58.01
C HIS A 556 -78.92 59.61 -57.48
N GLY A 557 -79.13 59.73 -56.17
CA GLY A 557 -79.73 60.92 -55.55
C GLY A 557 -81.06 61.33 -56.18
N ASP A 558 -81.22 62.63 -56.49
CA ASP A 558 -82.39 63.24 -57.16
C ASP A 558 -82.32 63.19 -58.70
N ALA A 559 -81.39 62.44 -59.28
CA ALA A 559 -81.24 62.38 -60.73
C ALA A 559 -82.55 61.89 -61.36
N THR A 560 -82.98 62.53 -62.44
CA THR A 560 -84.18 62.14 -63.21
C THR A 560 -83.88 60.90 -64.07
N ILE A 561 -83.50 59.81 -63.41
CA ILE A 561 -83.19 58.52 -64.04
C ILE A 561 -84.37 57.58 -63.82
N SER A 562 -84.93 57.08 -64.92
CA SER A 562 -85.93 56.02 -64.84
C SER A 562 -85.27 54.75 -64.30
N MET A 563 -85.98 54.04 -63.43
CA MET A 563 -85.53 52.77 -62.87
C MET A 563 -85.27 51.69 -63.94
N ASP A 564 -85.78 51.91 -65.16
CA ASP A 564 -85.54 51.09 -66.35
C ASP A 564 -84.11 51.22 -66.89
N ASN A 565 -83.44 52.33 -66.57
CA ASN A 565 -82.13 52.72 -67.08
C ASN A 565 -81.00 52.48 -66.07
N LEU A 566 -81.29 51.84 -64.94
CA LEU A 566 -80.27 51.51 -63.94
C LEU A 566 -79.27 50.47 -64.46
N THR A 567 -78.02 50.61 -64.05
CA THR A 567 -76.94 49.68 -64.40
C THR A 567 -76.89 48.50 -63.44
N SER A 568 -76.21 47.43 -63.83
CA SER A 568 -76.03 46.25 -62.97
C SER A 568 -75.33 46.63 -61.65
N GLY A 569 -75.91 46.28 -60.51
CA GLY A 569 -75.39 46.64 -59.19
C GLY A 569 -76.49 47.02 -58.19
N PHE A 570 -76.07 47.38 -56.98
CA PHE A 570 -76.93 47.98 -55.96
C PHE A 570 -77.09 49.46 -56.30
N ASN A 571 -78.32 49.92 -56.44
CA ASN A 571 -78.67 51.28 -56.81
C ASN A 571 -79.59 51.88 -55.74
N ARG A 572 -79.29 53.10 -55.31
CA ARG A 572 -80.17 53.93 -54.48
C ARG A 572 -80.69 55.09 -55.32
N LEU A 573 -81.99 55.37 -55.25
CA LEU A 573 -82.66 56.46 -55.96
C LEU A 573 -83.56 57.24 -55.00
N ARG A 574 -83.81 58.52 -55.29
CA ARG A 574 -84.80 59.34 -54.60
C ARG A 574 -85.70 60.08 -55.60
N ASP A 575 -87.00 60.02 -55.38
CA ASP A 575 -87.96 60.83 -56.13
C ASP A 575 -87.92 62.30 -55.67
N LYS A 576 -88.20 63.25 -56.57
CA LYS A 576 -88.24 64.69 -56.24
C LYS A 576 -89.39 64.97 -55.25
N GLY A 577 -89.06 65.09 -53.96
CA GLY A 577 -90.01 65.33 -52.87
C GLY A 577 -89.32 65.64 -51.53
N PRO A 578 -90.09 65.74 -50.42
CA PRO A 578 -89.54 65.89 -49.07
C PRO A 578 -88.62 64.70 -48.72
N ARG A 579 -87.57 64.93 -47.91
CA ARG A 579 -86.67 63.86 -47.44
C ARG A 579 -87.35 62.98 -46.39
N LYS A 580 -88.29 62.14 -46.83
CA LYS A 580 -88.95 61.09 -46.04
C LYS A 580 -88.66 59.73 -46.67
N ASP A 581 -88.69 58.69 -45.84
CA ASP A 581 -88.31 57.32 -46.22
C ASP A 581 -89.14 56.79 -47.41
N GLU A 582 -90.40 57.23 -47.51
CA GLU A 582 -91.31 56.82 -48.59
C GLU A 582 -90.85 57.24 -50.00
N TYR A 583 -89.94 58.21 -50.14
CA TYR A 583 -89.43 58.69 -51.43
C TYR A 583 -88.10 58.07 -51.85
N TRP A 584 -87.56 57.11 -51.09
CA TRP A 584 -86.33 56.41 -51.42
C TRP A 584 -86.60 55.02 -51.99
N SER A 585 -85.93 54.68 -53.08
CA SER A 585 -85.99 53.33 -53.66
C SER A 585 -84.60 52.70 -53.67
N LEU A 586 -84.53 51.43 -53.26
CA LEU A 586 -83.32 50.62 -53.39
C LEU A 586 -83.59 49.53 -54.42
N SER A 587 -82.68 49.35 -55.37
CA SER A 587 -82.78 48.24 -56.32
C SER A 587 -81.47 47.51 -56.52
N GLN A 588 -81.56 46.20 -56.68
CA GLN A 588 -80.49 45.39 -57.24
C GLN A 588 -80.88 45.04 -58.67
N THR A 589 -80.04 45.47 -59.61
CA THR A 589 -80.25 45.24 -61.04
C THR A 589 -79.22 44.24 -61.54
N TRP A 590 -79.66 43.25 -62.31
CA TRP A 590 -78.82 42.35 -63.07
C TRP A 590 -79.19 42.46 -64.54
N LEU A 591 -78.28 42.95 -65.36
CA LEU A 591 -78.40 42.94 -66.81
C LEU A 591 -77.41 41.94 -67.40
N SER A 592 -77.82 41.25 -68.46
CA SER A 592 -76.89 40.52 -69.33
C SER A 592 -75.90 41.49 -69.99
N ALA A 593 -74.79 40.98 -70.50
CA ALA A 593 -73.77 41.81 -71.15
C ALA A 593 -74.33 42.66 -72.31
N SER A 594 -75.32 42.14 -73.05
CA SER A 594 -76.01 42.85 -74.14
C SER A 594 -77.06 43.86 -73.66
N LYS A 595 -77.37 43.87 -72.35
CA LYS A 595 -78.45 44.66 -71.72
C LYS A 595 -79.87 44.37 -72.24
N ALA A 596 -80.02 43.38 -73.11
CA ALA A 596 -81.29 42.96 -73.70
C ALA A 596 -82.11 42.07 -72.75
N GLU A 597 -81.43 41.37 -71.84
CA GLU A 597 -82.05 40.56 -70.81
C GLU A 597 -81.62 41.02 -69.43
N GLY A 598 -82.48 40.79 -68.44
CA GLY A 598 -82.17 41.18 -67.08
C GLY A 598 -83.25 40.86 -66.08
N PHE A 599 -82.91 41.10 -64.83
CA PHE A 599 -83.78 40.93 -63.68
C PHE A 599 -83.51 42.06 -62.71
N GLN A 600 -84.57 42.61 -62.12
CA GLN A 600 -84.46 43.68 -61.17
C GLN A 600 -85.34 43.36 -59.98
N ILE A 601 -84.77 43.55 -58.80
CA ILE A 601 -85.49 43.54 -57.54
C ILE A 601 -85.38 44.93 -56.95
N ALA A 602 -86.48 45.49 -56.47
CA ALA A 602 -86.47 46.80 -55.84
C ALA A 602 -87.45 46.88 -54.67
N TRP A 603 -87.09 47.65 -53.66
CA TRP A 603 -88.01 48.14 -52.64
C TRP A 603 -88.49 49.54 -53.06
N LEU A 604 -89.81 49.70 -53.24
CA LEU A 604 -90.44 50.88 -53.85
C LEU A 604 -91.58 51.41 -52.94
N PRO A 605 -91.24 52.18 -51.91
CA PRO A 605 -92.17 52.51 -50.83
C PRO A 605 -93.38 53.33 -51.30
N MET A 606 -93.23 54.21 -52.29
CA MET A 606 -94.37 54.97 -52.84
C MET A 606 -95.46 54.10 -53.48
N LYS A 607 -95.17 52.84 -53.80
CA LYS A 607 -96.20 51.88 -54.25
C LYS A 607 -96.81 51.15 -53.07
N ASN A 608 -95.96 50.50 -52.27
CA ASN A 608 -96.29 49.80 -51.04
C ASN A 608 -94.96 49.52 -50.34
N ASP A 609 -94.78 50.05 -49.14
CA ASP A 609 -93.55 49.93 -48.36
C ASP A 609 -93.38 48.56 -47.68
N ALA A 610 -94.45 47.78 -47.59
CA ALA A 610 -94.44 46.46 -46.94
C ALA A 610 -93.98 45.31 -47.85
N VAL A 611 -93.75 45.54 -49.16
CA VAL A 611 -93.41 44.48 -50.12
C VAL A 611 -92.22 44.84 -51.00
N LEU A 612 -91.54 43.79 -51.48
CA LEU A 612 -90.49 43.90 -52.48
C LEU A 612 -91.10 43.72 -53.87
N TYR A 613 -90.54 44.39 -54.86
CA TYR A 613 -90.96 44.28 -56.25
C TYR A 613 -89.91 43.58 -57.08
N ARG A 614 -90.35 42.83 -58.08
CA ARG A 614 -89.50 42.25 -59.12
C ARG A 614 -90.01 42.48 -60.51
N ARG A 615 -89.10 42.46 -61.46
CA ARG A 615 -89.42 42.38 -62.88
C ARG A 615 -88.27 41.76 -63.66
N THR A 616 -88.60 41.30 -64.86
CA THR A 616 -87.63 40.78 -65.82
C THR A 616 -87.58 41.68 -67.06
N LYS A 617 -86.41 41.79 -67.66
CA LYS A 617 -86.19 42.40 -68.97
C LYS A 617 -86.03 41.28 -69.99
N ARG A 618 -86.78 41.34 -71.09
CA ARG A 618 -86.64 40.40 -72.22
C ARG A 618 -86.76 41.20 -73.51
N GLY A 619 -85.82 40.99 -74.44
CA GLY A 619 -85.79 41.69 -75.72
C GLY A 619 -85.62 43.21 -75.59
N GLY A 620 -84.88 43.67 -74.57
CA GLY A 620 -84.61 45.10 -74.34
C GLY A 620 -85.71 45.86 -73.60
N VAL A 621 -86.86 45.23 -73.33
CA VAL A 621 -88.01 45.86 -72.68
C VAL A 621 -88.24 45.28 -71.28
N TRP A 622 -88.41 46.14 -70.28
CA TRP A 622 -88.78 45.73 -68.92
C TRP A 622 -90.26 45.34 -68.88
N LYS A 623 -90.55 44.17 -68.32
CA LYS A 623 -91.92 43.79 -68.00
C LYS A 623 -92.42 44.57 -66.79
N PRO A 624 -93.75 44.73 -66.64
CA PRO A 624 -94.32 45.42 -65.48
C PRO A 624 -93.82 44.84 -64.16
N TRP A 625 -93.71 45.71 -63.16
CA TRP A 625 -93.39 45.30 -61.79
C TRP A 625 -94.44 44.35 -61.24
N LYS A 626 -93.97 43.31 -60.56
CA LYS A 626 -94.80 42.37 -59.80
C LYS A 626 -94.33 42.40 -58.35
N GLU A 627 -95.27 42.36 -57.42
CA GLU A 627 -94.96 42.09 -56.03
C GLU A 627 -94.31 40.71 -55.92
N PHE A 628 -93.36 40.59 -55.02
CA PHE A 628 -92.61 39.36 -54.81
C PHE A 628 -93.46 38.27 -54.18
#